data_AF-A0A356BDY4-F1
#
_entry.id   AF-A0A356BDY4-F1
#
_cell.length_a   1.000
_cell.length_b   1.000
_cell.length_c   1.000
_cell.angle_alpha   90.00
_cell.angle_beta   90.00
_cell.angle_gamma   90.00
#
_symmetry.space_group_name_H-M   'P 1'
#
loop_
_entity.id
_entity.type
_entity.pdbx_description
1 polymer ?
#
loop_
_entity_poly.entity_id
_entity_poly.type
_entity_poly.pdbx_seq_one_letter_code
_entity_poly.pdbx_strand_id
1 'polypeptide(L)'
;TNCIVMGRAEAYAMKSAPGISFLDGIGNGLGYSVVLMTVAFIRELGGSGTVFGVEILPLVKDGGWYQPMGLLLMPPSAFIIIACFIWILRTFRTEQVEKA
;
A
#
# COMPACT_ATOMS: atom_id res chain seq x y z
N THR A 1 -13.12 -9.16 -6.57
CA THR A 1 -13.83 -7.88 -6.79
C THR A 1 -13.23 -6.83 -5.88
N ASN A 2 -12.87 -5.66 -6.40
CA ASN A 2 -12.22 -4.61 -5.59
C ASN A 2 -13.28 -3.68 -4.97
N CYS A 3 -13.25 -3.52 -3.64
CA CYS A 3 -14.18 -2.71 -2.88
C CYS A 3 -14.13 -1.21 -3.25
N ILE A 4 -12.96 -0.70 -3.67
CA ILE A 4 -12.81 0.73 -4.01
C ILE A 4 -13.61 1.11 -5.25
N VAL A 5 -13.71 0.20 -6.22
CA VAL A 5 -14.39 0.44 -7.50
C VAL A 5 -15.90 0.53 -7.27
N MET A 6 -16.47 -0.45 -6.55
CA MET A 6 -17.89 -0.44 -6.22
C MET A 6 -18.24 0.74 -5.30
N GLY A 7 -17.43 1.00 -4.27
CA GLY A 7 -17.67 2.09 -3.32
C GLY A 7 -17.66 3.48 -3.96
N ARG A 8 -16.71 3.78 -4.86
CA ARG A 8 -16.69 5.07 -5.59
C ARG A 8 -17.77 5.16 -6.67
N ALA A 9 -18.08 4.04 -7.33
CA ALA A 9 -19.17 4.00 -8.30
C ALA A 9 -20.51 4.36 -7.65
N GLU A 10 -20.83 3.75 -6.51
CA GLU A 10 -22.07 3.99 -5.77
C GLU A 10 -22.12 5.37 -5.11
N ALA A 11 -21.01 5.82 -4.51
CA ALA A 11 -20.96 7.06 -3.76
C ALA A 11 -20.92 8.31 -4.65
N TYR A 12 -20.25 8.26 -5.80
CA TYR A 12 -19.91 9.45 -6.59
C TYR A 12 -20.26 9.35 -8.07
N ALA A 13 -19.90 8.25 -8.74
CA ALA A 13 -20.04 8.15 -10.20
C ALA A 13 -21.51 8.18 -10.68
N MET A 14 -22.44 7.60 -9.91
CA MET A 14 -23.87 7.60 -10.29
C MET A 14 -24.57 8.96 -10.14
N LYS A 15 -23.96 9.92 -9.41
CA LYS A 15 -24.61 11.18 -9.02
C LYS A 15 -23.97 12.42 -9.67
N SER A 16 -22.90 12.24 -10.46
CA SER A 16 -22.07 13.33 -10.97
C SER A 16 -21.84 13.23 -12.48
N ALA A 17 -21.41 14.32 -13.11
CA ALA A 17 -21.10 14.35 -14.53
C ALA A 17 -19.84 13.49 -14.84
N PRO A 18 -19.78 12.81 -16.01
CA PRO A 18 -18.72 11.85 -16.34
C PRO A 18 -17.29 12.40 -16.19
N GLY A 19 -17.04 13.65 -16.57
CA GLY A 19 -15.71 14.27 -16.50
C GLY A 19 -15.19 14.45 -15.07
N ILE A 20 -16.07 14.83 -14.14
CA ILE A 20 -15.69 15.01 -12.73
C ILE A 20 -15.56 13.65 -12.04
N SER A 21 -16.43 12.69 -12.37
CA SER A 21 -16.30 11.31 -11.88
C SER A 21 -15.04 10.61 -12.38
N PHE A 22 -14.54 10.97 -13.57
CA PHE A 22 -13.28 10.47 -14.09
C PHE A 22 -12.08 10.97 -13.27
N LEU A 23 -12.05 12.27 -12.95
CA LEU A 23 -11.01 12.86 -12.08
C LEU A 23 -11.04 12.24 -10.67
N ASP A 24 -12.22 11.97 -10.13
CA ASP A 24 -12.37 11.26 -8.86
C ASP A 24 -11.79 9.84 -8.92
N GLY A 25 -12.10 9.09 -9.98
CA GLY A 25 -11.55 7.76 -10.20
C GLY A 25 -10.02 7.75 -10.25
N ILE A 26 -9.43 8.72 -10.96
CA ILE A 26 -7.97 8.88 -11.03
C ILE A 26 -7.38 9.20 -9.65
N GLY A 27 -7.96 10.15 -8.91
CA GLY A 27 -7.45 10.54 -7.59
C GLY A 27 -7.45 9.37 -6.60
N ASN A 28 -8.57 8.64 -6.52
CA ASN A 28 -8.69 7.47 -5.65
C ASN A 28 -7.80 6.30 -6.11
N GLY A 29 -7.68 6.10 -7.43
CA GLY A 29 -6.80 5.09 -8.02
C GLY A 29 -5.33 5.35 -7.69
N LEU A 30 -4.86 6.59 -7.90
CA LEU A 30 -3.48 6.98 -7.58
C LEU A 30 -3.19 6.87 -6.08
N GLY A 31 -4.11 7.30 -5.22
CA GLY A 31 -3.97 7.14 -3.78
C GLY A 31 -3.84 5.67 -3.36
N TYR A 32 -4.67 4.80 -3.94
CA TYR A 32 -4.59 3.35 -3.71
C TYR A 32 -3.28 2.75 -4.22
N SER A 33 -2.82 3.16 -5.40
CA SER A 33 -1.54 2.74 -5.96
C SER A 33 -0.36 3.11 -5.05
N VAL A 34 -0.33 4.32 -4.49
CA VAL A 34 0.75 4.75 -3.57
C VAL A 34 0.83 3.83 -2.34
N VAL A 35 -0.32 3.47 -1.76
CA VAL A 35 -0.37 2.55 -0.63
C VAL A 35 0.16 1.17 -1.03
N LEU A 36 -0.32 0.63 -2.15
CA LEU A 36 0.11 -0.69 -2.63
C LEU A 36 1.60 -0.74 -2.97
N MET A 37 2.13 0.30 -3.63
CA MET A 37 3.55 0.39 -3.98
C MET A 37 4.43 0.43 -2.73
N THR A 38 4.02 1.17 -1.70
CA THR A 38 4.76 1.23 -0.43
C THR A 38 4.77 -0.12 0.29
N VAL A 39 3.61 -0.80 0.34
CA VAL A 39 3.50 -2.13 0.95
C VAL A 39 4.31 -3.16 0.17
N ALA A 40 4.23 -3.13 -1.17
CA ALA A 40 5.00 -4.02 -2.04
C ALA A 40 6.50 -3.83 -1.85
N PHE A 41 6.98 -2.58 -1.85
CA PHE A 41 8.39 -2.26 -1.64
C PHE A 41 8.95 -2.85 -0.34
N ILE A 42 8.24 -2.64 0.79
CA ILE A 42 8.68 -3.16 2.09
C ILE A 42 8.68 -4.69 2.09
N ARG A 43 7.66 -5.32 1.49
CA ARG A 43 7.54 -6.79 1.42
C ARG A 43 8.55 -7.43 0.50
N GLU A 44 8.87 -6.81 -0.63
CA GLU A 44 9.88 -7.32 -1.56
C GLU A 44 11.28 -7.20 -0.94
N LEU A 45 11.61 -6.01 -0.42
CA LEU A 45 12.90 -5.76 0.21
C LEU A 45 13.12 -6.67 1.42
N GLY A 46 12.13 -6.76 2.32
CA GLY A 46 12.27 -7.53 3.56
C GLY A 46 11.94 -9.04 3.43
N GLY A 47 11.21 -9.43 2.40
CA GLY A 47 10.76 -10.80 2.18
C GLY A 47 11.65 -11.58 1.23
N SER A 48 12.09 -10.96 0.13
CA SER A 48 12.91 -11.60 -0.91
C SER A 48 14.26 -10.93 -1.13
N GLY A 49 14.58 -9.84 -0.43
CA GLY A 49 15.85 -9.12 -0.57
C GLY A 49 16.01 -8.38 -1.90
N THR A 50 14.95 -8.33 -2.70
CA THR A 50 14.92 -7.71 -4.03
C THR A 50 13.98 -6.52 -4.04
N VAL A 51 14.22 -5.59 -4.95
CA VAL A 51 13.27 -4.51 -5.27
C VAL A 51 13.21 -4.37 -6.78
N PHE A 52 12.01 -4.48 -7.35
CA PHE A 52 11.79 -4.46 -8.81
C PHE A 52 12.69 -5.47 -9.56
N GLY A 53 12.98 -6.62 -8.94
CA GLY A 53 13.85 -7.64 -9.51
C GLY A 53 15.36 -7.34 -9.46
N VAL A 54 15.77 -6.22 -8.84
CA VAL A 54 17.18 -5.96 -8.53
C VAL A 54 17.47 -6.49 -7.12
N GLU A 55 18.52 -7.31 -7.00
CA GLU A 55 18.99 -7.79 -5.70
C GLU A 55 19.70 -6.68 -4.93
N ILE A 56 19.16 -6.31 -3.77
CA ILE A 56 19.72 -5.27 -2.90
C ILE A 56 20.32 -5.90 -1.65
N LEU A 57 19.65 -6.91 -1.11
CA LEU A 57 20.06 -7.65 0.08
C LEU A 57 20.38 -9.08 -0.34
N PRO A 58 21.67 -9.45 -0.47
CA PRO A 58 22.03 -10.80 -0.89
C PRO A 58 21.61 -11.80 0.20
N LEU A 59 20.83 -12.80 -0.19
CA LEU A 59 20.26 -13.77 0.73
C LEU A 59 21.32 -14.74 1.24
N VAL A 60 21.17 -15.21 2.48
CA VAL A 60 22.03 -16.27 3.05
C VAL A 60 22.04 -17.54 2.19
N LYS A 61 20.95 -17.82 1.46
CA LYS A 61 20.85 -18.96 0.53
C LYS A 61 21.80 -18.84 -0.67
N ASP A 62 22.12 -17.62 -1.08
CA ASP A 62 22.95 -17.32 -2.24
C ASP A 62 24.37 -16.86 -1.82
N GLY A 63 24.74 -17.11 -0.54
CA GLY A 63 26.05 -16.74 0.01
C GLY A 63 26.13 -15.33 0.61
N GLY A 64 25.00 -14.63 0.73
CA GLY A 64 24.89 -13.33 1.37
C GLY A 64 24.70 -13.37 2.89
N TRP A 65 24.38 -12.22 3.48
CA TRP A 65 24.24 -12.04 4.93
C TRP A 65 22.80 -11.82 5.39
N TYR A 66 21.86 -11.64 4.45
CA TYR A 66 20.48 -11.31 4.76
C TYR A 66 19.59 -12.55 4.90
N GLN A 67 19.00 -12.74 6.08
CA GLN A 67 17.99 -13.78 6.28
C GLN A 67 16.59 -13.18 6.04
N PRO A 68 15.84 -13.68 5.03
CA PRO A 68 14.54 -13.13 4.69
C PRO A 68 13.53 -13.29 5.83
N MET A 69 12.73 -12.26 6.05
CA MET A 69 11.70 -12.27 7.08
C MET A 69 10.46 -13.00 6.58
N GLY A 70 10.30 -14.28 6.96
CA GLY A 70 9.17 -15.11 6.53
C GLY A 70 7.79 -14.52 6.83
N LEU A 71 7.67 -13.69 7.88
CA LEU A 71 6.44 -12.98 8.21
C LEU A 71 6.00 -12.01 7.10
N LEU A 72 6.94 -11.30 6.45
CA LEU A 72 6.64 -10.31 5.39
C LEU A 72 6.08 -10.94 4.10
N LEU A 73 6.32 -12.22 3.90
CA LEU A 73 5.76 -12.96 2.76
C LEU A 73 4.28 -13.32 2.99
N MET A 74 3.86 -13.48 4.24
CA MET A 74 2.49 -13.89 4.58
C MET A 74 1.51 -12.70 4.54
N PRO A 75 0.20 -12.96 4.28
CA PRO A 75 -0.85 -11.94 4.33
C PRO A 75 -0.89 -11.04 5.60
N PRO A 76 -0.67 -11.54 6.84
CA PRO A 76 -0.70 -10.71 8.05
C PRO A 76 0.24 -9.51 8.02
N SER A 77 1.36 -9.59 7.30
CA SER A 77 2.32 -8.48 7.21
C SER A 77 1.72 -7.23 6.56
N ALA A 78 0.83 -7.39 5.58
CA ALA A 78 0.22 -6.26 4.89
C ALA A 78 -0.60 -5.40 5.85
N PHE A 79 -1.32 -6.02 6.80
CA PHE A 79 -2.10 -5.28 7.81
C PHE A 79 -1.20 -4.47 8.74
N ILE A 80 -0.08 -5.04 9.18
CA ILE A 80 0.88 -4.35 10.06
C ILE A 80 1.49 -3.15 9.33
N ILE A 81 1.94 -3.35 8.07
CA ILE A 81 2.56 -2.29 7.28
C ILE A 81 1.57 -1.15 7.03
N ILE A 82 0.33 -1.47 6.65
CA ILE A 82 -0.71 -0.45 6.42
C ILE A 82 -1.05 0.29 7.73
N ALA A 83 -1.13 -0.42 8.86
CA ALA A 83 -1.37 0.21 10.16
C ALA A 83 -0.24 1.19 10.53
N CYS A 84 1.02 0.78 10.36
CA CYS A 84 2.17 1.65 10.56
C CYS A 84 2.16 2.85 9.60
N PHE A 85 1.82 2.64 8.33
CA PHE A 85 1.71 3.71 7.33
C PHE A 85 0.67 4.76 7.72
N ILE A 86 -0.53 4.32 8.12
CA ILE A 86 -1.61 5.22 8.58
C ILE A 86 -1.20 5.94 9.87
N TRP A 87 -0.56 5.23 10.80
CA TRP A 87 -0.07 5.82 12.05
C TRP A 87 0.92 6.95 11.77
N ILE A 88 1.93 6.71 10.94
CA ILE A 88 2.92 7.72 10.54
C ILE A 88 2.23 8.94 9.91
N LEU A 89 1.32 8.71 8.96
CA LEU A 89 0.59 9.80 8.32
C LEU A 89 -0.21 10.63 9.33
N ARG A 90 -0.92 9.97 10.26
CA ARG A 90 -1.73 10.64 11.29
C ARG A 90 -0.86 11.37 12.32
N THR A 91 0.36 10.90 12.60
CA THR A 91 1.32 11.61 13.45
C THR A 91 1.76 12.94 12.82
N PHE A 92 1.98 12.98 11.51
CA PHE A 92 2.34 14.22 10.81
C PHE A 92 1.15 15.11 10.44
N ARG A 93 -0.03 14.51 10.24
CA ARG A 93 -1.28 15.19 9.84
C ARG A 93 -2.33 15.02 10.92
N THR A 94 -2.10 15.65 12.07
CA THR A 94 -2.97 15.55 13.26
C THR A 94 -4.41 16.03 13.02
N GLU A 95 -4.66 16.83 11.98
CA GLU A 95 -5.99 17.22 11.52
C GLU A 95 -6.90 16.01 11.22
N GLN A 96 -6.32 14.89 10.77
CA GLN A 96 -7.06 13.68 10.39
C GLN A 96 -7.35 12.75 11.57
N VAL A 97 -6.94 13.12 12.80
CA VAL A 97 -7.20 12.33 14.00
C VAL A 97 -8.63 12.60 14.45
N GLU A 98 -9.48 11.57 14.33
CA GLU A 98 -10.85 11.62 14.82
C GLU A 98 -10.87 11.87 16.33
N LYS A 99 -11.75 12.76 16.78
CA LYS A 99 -12.00 12.98 18.21
C LYS A 99 -12.69 11.73 18.76
N ALA A 100 -12.16 11.20 19.86
CA ALA A 100 -12.73 10.06 20.58
C ALA A 100 -14.12 10.38 21.15
#